data_AF-D4A5X9-F1
#
_entry.id   AF-D4A5X9-F1
#
_cell.length_a   1.000
_cell.length_b   1.000
_cell.length_c   1.000
_cell.angle_alpha   90.00
_cell.angle_beta   90.00
_cell.angle_gamma   90.00
#
_symmetry.space_group_name_H-M   'P 1'
#
loop_
_entity.id
_entity.type
_entity.pdbx_description
1 polymer ?
#
loop_
_entity_poly.entity_id
_entity_poly.type
_entity_poly.pdbx_seq_one_letter_code
_entity_poly.pdbx_strand_id
1 'polypeptide(L)'
;MMGKLKTLLLPGLLLWVFKVSSTTQCESNEFKHENFCCQLCPAGTHLINPCHRNRGESECAPCQAQHFIDVNNREPVCSRCSKCRDDQEEVSECSSTADRKCWCKQGTYCDSENCLEMCHDCSSCPEGRVIQECNATMDTVCDSKQGLSGHSPELWVILVSIAAAIATVAIAAAGVIAFIRYSRHKKEEP
;
A
#
# COMPACT_ATOMS: atom_id res chain seq x y z
N MET A 1 -64.88 55.82 21.99
CA MET A 1 -64.14 56.64 21.00
C MET A 1 -62.66 56.56 21.34
N MET A 2 -61.81 56.54 20.29
CA MET A 2 -60.32 56.63 20.30
C MET A 2 -59.63 55.39 20.87
N GLY A 3 -58.73 54.66 20.19
CA GLY A 3 -58.07 54.80 18.89
C GLY A 3 -56.83 53.92 18.97
N LYS A 4 -56.67 52.93 18.08
CA LYS A 4 -55.43 52.13 17.99
C LYS A 4 -54.38 52.94 17.22
N LEU A 5 -53.17 53.15 17.76
CA LEU A 5 -52.02 53.47 16.90
C LEU A 5 -50.66 53.08 17.48
N LYS A 6 -50.00 52.21 16.72
CA LYS A 6 -48.65 51.61 16.79
C LYS A 6 -47.52 52.48 17.38
N THR A 7 -46.73 51.88 18.28
CA THR A 7 -45.32 52.22 18.55
C THR A 7 -44.51 50.91 18.47
N LEU A 8 -43.99 50.57 17.29
CA LEU A 8 -42.59 50.69 16.87
C LEU A 8 -41.64 49.67 17.55
N LEU A 9 -41.44 48.59 16.79
CA LEU A 9 -40.33 47.61 16.77
C LEU A 9 -39.14 47.94 17.70
N LEU A 10 -38.87 47.05 18.65
CA LEU A 10 -37.52 46.88 19.22
C LEU A 10 -36.72 46.03 18.22
N PRO A 11 -35.74 46.58 17.46
CA PRO A 11 -34.83 45.74 16.73
C PRO A 11 -33.87 45.10 17.74
N GLY A 12 -33.76 43.78 17.66
CA GLY A 12 -32.96 42.97 18.55
C GLY A 12 -31.53 43.46 18.66
N LEU A 13 -31.07 43.61 19.91
CA LEU A 13 -29.65 43.63 20.23
C LEU A 13 -29.29 42.28 20.86
N LEU A 14 -29.50 41.20 20.11
CA LEU A 14 -28.66 40.02 20.28
C LEU A 14 -27.29 40.43 19.75
N LEU A 15 -26.46 41.01 20.61
CA LEU A 15 -25.02 40.99 20.43
C LEU A 15 -24.60 39.52 20.48
N TRP A 16 -24.76 38.83 19.34
CA TRP A 16 -23.88 37.72 19.01
C TRP A 16 -22.49 38.34 18.98
N VAL A 17 -21.84 38.33 20.15
CA VAL A 17 -20.39 38.42 20.23
C VAL A 17 -19.93 37.17 19.48
N PHE A 18 -19.78 37.28 18.17
CA PHE A 18 -18.85 36.44 17.45
C PHE A 18 -17.52 36.71 18.14
N LYS A 19 -17.18 35.87 19.12
CA LYS A 19 -15.78 35.70 19.48
C LYS A 19 -15.14 35.21 18.19
N VAL A 20 -14.62 36.14 17.40
CA VAL A 20 -13.59 35.84 16.41
C VAL A 20 -12.42 35.39 17.26
N SER A 21 -12.40 34.10 17.55
CA SER A 21 -11.23 33.43 18.08
C SER A 21 -10.24 33.46 16.93
N SER A 22 -9.44 34.53 16.86
CA SER A 22 -8.28 34.56 15.98
C SER A 22 -7.30 33.55 16.54
N THR A 23 -7.50 32.28 16.20
CA THR A 23 -6.43 31.31 16.23
C THR A 23 -5.41 31.85 15.24
N THR A 24 -4.31 32.41 15.76
CA THR A 24 -3.16 32.80 14.95
C THR A 24 -2.68 31.55 14.22
N GLN A 25 -3.15 31.36 12.99
CA GLN A 25 -2.83 30.20 12.18
C GLN A 25 -1.60 30.58 11.38
N CYS A 26 -0.46 29.99 11.75
CA CYS A 26 0.78 30.14 11.01
C CYS A 26 0.69 29.42 9.66
N GLU A 27 1.48 29.86 8.69
CA GLU A 27 1.54 29.25 7.37
C GLU A 27 2.34 27.93 7.36
N SER A 28 2.33 27.20 6.25
CA SER A 28 2.95 25.87 6.13
C SER A 28 4.46 25.85 6.36
N ASN A 29 5.16 26.97 6.12
CA ASN A 29 6.61 27.12 6.34
C ASN A 29 6.94 27.89 7.63
N GLU A 30 6.00 27.98 8.55
CA GLU A 30 6.14 28.67 9.81
C GLU A 30 5.78 27.76 10.99
N PHE A 31 6.33 28.06 12.16
CA PHE A 31 5.94 27.43 13.42
C PHE A 31 5.54 28.49 14.44
N LYS A 32 4.59 28.15 15.31
CA LYS A 32 4.20 29.04 16.39
C LYS A 32 5.23 29.01 17.52
N HIS A 33 5.72 30.18 17.90
CA HIS A 33 6.52 30.40 19.10
C HIS A 33 5.94 31.60 19.86
N GLU A 34 5.44 31.37 21.07
CA GLU A 34 4.69 32.36 21.85
C GLU A 34 3.51 32.96 21.03
N ASN A 35 3.56 34.28 20.78
CA ASN A 35 2.57 35.03 20.00
C ASN A 35 3.03 35.30 18.56
N PHE A 36 4.16 34.72 18.14
CA PHE A 36 4.73 34.89 16.82
C PHE A 36 4.60 33.61 16.00
N CYS A 37 4.39 33.76 14.70
CA CYS A 37 4.70 32.73 13.72
C CYS A 37 6.14 32.96 13.28
N CYS A 38 7.03 32.01 13.49
CA CYS A 38 8.43 32.09 13.09
C CYS A 38 8.67 31.25 11.85
N GLN A 39 9.54 31.71 10.95
CA GLN A 39 9.94 30.90 9.81
C GLN A 39 10.75 29.69 10.27
N LEU A 40 10.49 28.53 9.67
CA LEU A 40 11.26 27.31 9.89
C LEU A 40 12.70 27.46 9.39
N CYS A 41 13.62 26.75 10.03
CA CYS A 41 14.98 26.58 9.53
C CYS A 41 14.96 25.71 8.28
N PRO A 42 15.73 26.03 7.23
CA PRO A 42 15.80 25.21 6.02
C PRO A 42 16.43 23.84 6.30
N ALA A 43 16.15 22.86 5.43
CA ALA A 43 16.85 21.58 5.41
C ALA A 43 18.39 21.80 5.44
N GLY A 44 19.10 20.93 6.16
CA GLY A 44 20.54 21.07 6.41
C GLY A 44 20.92 22.02 7.52
N THR A 45 19.95 22.63 8.20
CA THR A 45 20.16 23.47 9.37
C THR A 45 19.22 23.09 10.50
N HIS A 46 19.63 23.37 11.74
CA HIS A 46 18.82 23.19 12.94
C HIS A 46 18.59 24.54 13.64
N LEU A 47 17.53 24.60 14.46
CA LEU A 47 17.13 25.79 15.19
C LEU A 47 18.07 26.06 16.36
N ILE A 48 18.60 27.28 16.43
CA ILE A 48 19.36 27.81 17.57
C ILE A 48 18.43 28.65 18.45
N ASN A 49 17.84 29.70 17.88
CA ASN A 49 16.91 30.58 18.57
C ASN A 49 15.68 30.86 17.71
N PRO A 50 14.46 30.81 18.28
CA PRO A 50 13.25 31.27 17.60
C PRO A 50 13.30 32.76 17.24
N CYS A 51 12.47 33.17 16.29
CA CYS A 51 12.34 34.56 15.89
C CYS A 51 11.83 35.47 17.03
N HIS A 52 12.19 36.76 16.99
CA HIS A 52 11.74 37.77 17.96
C HIS A 52 10.64 38.70 17.43
N ARG A 53 10.11 38.44 16.24
CA ARG A 53 9.06 39.24 15.57
C ARG A 53 8.11 38.33 14.83
N ASN A 54 6.82 38.69 14.76
CA ASN A 54 5.85 37.90 14.01
C ASN A 54 6.26 37.79 12.54
N ARG A 55 6.28 36.56 12.03
CA ARG A 55 6.72 36.15 10.69
C ARG A 55 8.18 36.43 10.39
N GLY A 56 8.99 36.54 11.44
CA GLY A 56 10.44 36.76 11.35
C GLY A 56 11.22 35.47 11.09
N GLU A 57 12.44 35.65 10.60
CA GLU A 57 13.44 34.60 10.46
C GLU A 57 13.90 34.08 11.84
N SER A 58 14.09 32.77 11.94
CA SER A 58 14.72 32.13 13.10
C SER A 58 16.24 32.08 12.92
N GLU A 59 16.97 31.99 14.02
CA GLU A 59 18.42 31.75 13.97
C GLU A 59 18.69 30.25 13.78
N CYS A 60 19.37 29.91 12.70
CA CYS A 60 19.62 28.53 12.28
C CYS A 60 21.13 28.29 12.09
N ALA A 61 21.60 27.09 12.43
CA ALA A 61 22.99 26.68 12.23
C ALA A 61 23.08 25.42 11.36
N PRO A 62 24.15 25.26 10.55
CA PRO A 62 24.29 24.09 9.68
C PRO A 62 24.50 22.81 10.49
N CYS A 63 23.98 21.70 9.95
CA CYS A 63 24.30 20.38 10.47
C CYS A 63 25.80 20.09 10.35
N GLN A 64 26.36 19.48 11.40
CA GLN A 64 27.74 19.01 11.38
C GLN A 64 27.89 17.79 10.47
N ALA A 65 29.13 17.40 10.17
CA ALA A 65 29.40 16.19 9.42
C ALA A 65 28.72 14.96 10.06
N GLN A 66 28.25 14.03 9.22
CA GLN A 66 27.51 12.83 9.62
C GLN A 66 26.16 13.10 10.30
N HIS A 67 25.58 14.29 10.09
CA HIS A 67 24.24 14.64 10.54
C HIS A 67 23.45 15.34 9.43
N PHE A 68 22.13 15.21 9.46
CA PHE A 68 21.25 15.75 8.44
C PHE A 68 19.90 16.20 9.01
N ILE A 69 19.22 17.10 8.29
CA ILE A 69 17.78 17.29 8.34
C ILE A 69 17.31 17.53 6.90
N ASP A 70 16.36 16.75 6.43
CA ASP A 70 15.89 16.73 5.03
C ASP A 70 14.70 17.66 4.75
N VAL A 71 14.12 18.25 5.79
CA VAL A 71 12.95 19.13 5.71
C VAL A 71 13.17 20.48 6.40
N ASN A 72 12.33 21.45 6.04
CA ASN A 72 12.22 22.69 6.81
C ASN A 72 11.71 22.35 8.22
N ASN A 73 12.42 22.80 9.25
CA ASN A 73 12.27 22.27 10.59
C ASN A 73 12.39 23.34 11.68
N ARG A 74 12.06 22.92 12.90
CA ARG A 74 12.29 23.67 14.15
C ARG A 74 13.08 22.83 15.16
N GLU A 75 13.77 21.82 14.66
CA GLU A 75 14.46 20.85 15.50
C GLU A 75 15.71 21.51 16.11
N PRO A 76 15.98 21.29 17.40
CA PRO A 76 17.14 21.89 18.04
C PRO A 76 18.45 21.19 17.69
N VAL A 77 18.40 19.98 17.10
CA VAL A 77 19.55 19.12 16.80
C VAL A 77 19.30 18.37 15.49
N CYS A 78 20.35 18.17 14.69
CA CYS A 78 20.27 17.37 13.47
C CYS A 78 20.27 15.86 13.76
N SER A 79 19.59 15.09 12.93
CA SER A 79 19.58 13.64 12.99
C SER A 79 20.94 13.09 12.60
N ARG A 80 21.42 12.07 13.32
CA ARG A 80 22.66 11.38 12.94
C ARG A 80 22.40 10.53 11.70
N CYS A 81 23.33 10.53 10.75
CA CYS A 81 23.23 9.69 9.57
C CYS A 81 23.28 8.19 9.94
N SER A 82 22.46 7.43 9.24
CA SER A 82 22.39 5.97 9.32
C SER A 82 23.71 5.34 8.85
N LYS A 83 23.95 4.11 9.31
CA LYS A 83 25.08 3.28 8.86
C LYS A 83 24.52 2.07 8.14
N CYS A 84 25.14 1.72 7.01
CA CYS A 84 24.82 0.48 6.32
C CYS A 84 25.28 -0.72 7.16
N ARG A 85 24.47 -1.77 7.16
CA ARG A 85 24.84 -3.05 7.76
C ARG A 85 25.86 -3.79 6.89
N ASP A 86 26.39 -4.89 7.40
CA ASP A 86 27.39 -5.70 6.72
C ASP A 86 26.86 -6.39 5.44
N ASP A 87 25.55 -6.65 5.36
CA ASP A 87 24.85 -7.21 4.19
C ASP A 87 24.45 -6.15 3.14
N GLN A 88 24.73 -4.86 3.42
CA GLN A 88 24.36 -3.75 2.58
C GLN A 88 25.58 -3.02 1.99
N GLU A 89 25.33 -2.24 0.95
CA GLU A 89 26.28 -1.29 0.38
C GLU A 89 25.71 0.13 0.37
N GLU A 90 26.59 1.10 0.51
CA GLU A 90 26.25 2.52 0.45
C GLU A 90 26.06 2.92 -1.01
N VAL A 91 24.83 3.33 -1.34
CA VAL A 91 24.45 3.76 -2.70
C VAL A 91 24.31 5.27 -2.81
N SER A 92 24.22 5.97 -1.66
CA SER A 92 24.15 7.42 -1.58
C SER A 92 24.79 7.85 -0.28
N GLU A 93 25.74 8.77 -0.40
CA GLU A 93 26.42 9.37 0.74
C GLU A 93 25.47 10.22 1.58
N CYS A 94 25.77 10.29 2.89
CA CYS A 94 25.12 11.20 3.81
C CYS A 94 25.56 12.65 3.53
N SER A 95 24.60 13.58 3.56
CA SER A 95 24.85 15.02 3.43
C SER A 95 24.08 15.79 4.50
N SER A 96 24.25 17.11 4.60
CA SER A 96 23.47 17.90 5.56
C SER A 96 21.96 17.83 5.30
N THR A 97 21.52 17.57 4.07
CA THR A 97 20.10 17.59 3.69
C THR A 97 19.53 16.20 3.40
N ALA A 98 20.29 15.13 3.57
CA ALA A 98 19.82 13.78 3.26
C ALA A 98 20.58 12.72 4.06
N ASP A 99 19.85 11.73 4.55
CA ASP A 99 20.48 10.54 5.14
C ASP A 99 21.25 9.75 4.08
N ARG A 100 22.18 8.93 4.58
CA ARG A 100 22.81 7.86 3.82
C ARG A 100 21.76 6.86 3.36
N LYS A 101 21.84 6.41 2.11
CA LYS A 101 21.01 5.30 1.62
C LYS A 101 21.83 4.04 1.46
N CYS A 102 21.26 2.94 1.92
CA CYS A 102 21.86 1.62 1.91
C CYS A 102 20.94 0.66 1.15
N TRP A 103 21.51 -0.18 0.29
CA TRP A 103 20.79 -1.24 -0.42
C TRP A 103 21.49 -2.57 -0.24
N CYS A 104 20.73 -3.65 -0.46
CA CYS A 104 21.26 -5.00 -0.42
C CYS A 104 22.37 -5.20 -1.45
N LYS A 105 23.44 -5.90 -1.05
CA LYS A 105 24.56 -6.25 -1.94
C LYS A 105 24.09 -7.15 -3.08
N GLN A 106 24.87 -7.20 -4.14
CA GLN A 106 24.59 -8.04 -5.31
C GLN A 106 24.29 -9.50 -4.91
N GLY A 107 23.22 -10.06 -5.49
CA GLY A 107 22.73 -11.41 -5.19
C GLY A 107 21.74 -11.48 -4.03
N THR A 108 21.39 -10.34 -3.43
CA THR A 108 20.39 -10.25 -2.35
C THR A 108 19.39 -9.12 -2.61
N TYR A 109 18.22 -9.19 -1.98
CA TYR A 109 17.13 -8.23 -2.11
C TYR A 109 16.43 -7.98 -0.76
N CYS A 110 15.67 -6.90 -0.66
CA CYS A 110 14.65 -6.72 0.37
C CYS A 110 13.41 -6.09 -0.27
N ASP A 111 12.24 -6.25 0.34
CA ASP A 111 10.98 -5.64 -0.13
C ASP A 111 10.54 -4.44 0.74
N SER A 112 11.35 -4.03 1.71
CA SER A 112 11.09 -2.91 2.61
C SER A 112 11.83 -1.64 2.19
N GLU A 113 11.29 -0.49 2.59
CA GLU A 113 11.93 0.80 2.34
C GLU A 113 13.31 0.86 3.03
N ASN A 114 14.35 1.19 2.26
CA ASN A 114 15.76 1.24 2.72
C ASN A 114 16.29 -0.07 3.34
N CYS A 115 15.63 -1.22 3.13
CA CYS A 115 16.04 -2.53 3.62
C CYS A 115 16.40 -2.58 5.11
N LEU A 116 15.60 -1.98 6.00
CA LEU A 116 15.97 -1.76 7.41
C LEU A 116 16.18 -3.03 8.25
N GLU A 117 15.53 -4.15 7.88
CA GLU A 117 15.62 -5.40 8.64
C GLU A 117 16.78 -6.29 8.19
N MET A 118 16.68 -6.92 7.01
CA MET A 118 17.66 -7.88 6.50
C MET A 118 17.56 -8.00 4.97
N CYS A 119 18.66 -8.37 4.33
CA CYS A 119 18.71 -8.77 2.92
C CYS A 119 18.50 -10.29 2.77
N HIS A 120 17.65 -10.67 1.83
CA HIS A 120 17.32 -12.04 1.47
C HIS A 120 18.07 -12.45 0.20
N ASP A 121 18.55 -13.70 0.14
CA ASP A 121 19.17 -14.23 -1.07
C ASP A 121 18.14 -14.29 -2.22
N CYS A 122 18.58 -13.93 -3.43
CA CYS A 122 17.75 -14.05 -4.62
C CYS A 122 17.38 -15.52 -4.90
N SER A 123 16.11 -15.77 -5.16
CA SER A 123 15.59 -17.07 -5.59
C SER A 123 16.12 -17.45 -6.97
N SER A 124 16.35 -18.74 -7.17
CA SER A 124 16.67 -19.31 -8.49
C SER A 124 15.44 -19.98 -9.09
N CYS A 125 15.17 -19.72 -10.37
CA CYS A 125 14.02 -20.31 -11.04
C CYS A 125 14.27 -21.76 -11.50
N PRO A 126 13.30 -22.67 -11.30
CA PRO A 126 13.33 -24.00 -11.91
C PRO A 126 13.49 -23.89 -13.43
N GLU A 127 14.37 -24.72 -14.01
CA GLU A 127 14.71 -24.70 -15.44
C GLU A 127 15.30 -23.36 -15.98
N GLY A 128 15.65 -22.41 -15.11
CA GLY A 128 16.20 -21.11 -15.51
C GLY A 128 15.20 -20.20 -16.23
N ARG A 129 13.89 -20.46 -16.13
CA ARG A 129 12.85 -19.63 -16.76
C ARG A 129 12.55 -18.40 -15.91
N VAL A 130 13.36 -17.36 -16.07
CA VAL A 130 13.22 -16.08 -15.38
C VAL A 130 12.32 -15.14 -16.19
N ILE A 131 11.28 -14.60 -15.56
CA ILE A 131 10.47 -13.49 -16.10
C ILE A 131 11.12 -12.15 -15.76
N GLN A 132 11.57 -12.02 -14.50
CA GLN A 132 12.22 -10.81 -14.01
C GLN A 132 13.38 -11.18 -13.12
N GLU A 133 14.55 -10.62 -13.44
CA GLU A 133 15.77 -10.81 -12.64
C GLU A 133 15.63 -10.13 -11.28
N CYS A 134 16.25 -10.74 -10.27
CA CYS A 134 16.40 -10.17 -8.95
C CYS A 134 17.12 -8.81 -9.00
N ASN A 135 16.74 -7.91 -8.11
CA ASN A 135 17.50 -6.69 -7.84
C ASN A 135 17.44 -6.35 -6.34
N ALA A 136 18.11 -5.27 -5.92
CA ALA A 136 18.20 -4.91 -4.50
C ALA A 136 16.85 -4.70 -3.79
N THR A 137 15.75 -4.50 -4.53
CA THR A 137 14.40 -4.21 -4.02
C THR A 137 13.37 -5.33 -4.26
N MET A 138 13.73 -6.38 -4.99
CA MET A 138 12.80 -7.46 -5.28
C MET A 138 13.49 -8.75 -5.69
N ASP A 139 12.83 -9.85 -5.35
CA ASP A 139 13.28 -11.18 -5.73
C ASP A 139 13.15 -11.45 -7.24
N THR A 140 13.79 -12.52 -7.69
CA THR A 140 13.57 -13.13 -9.00
C THR A 140 12.12 -13.56 -9.16
N VAL A 141 11.50 -13.20 -10.29
CA VAL A 141 10.16 -13.68 -10.67
C VAL A 141 10.31 -14.79 -11.69
N CYS A 142 9.75 -15.96 -11.38
CA CYS A 142 9.83 -17.15 -12.24
C CYS A 142 8.62 -17.33 -13.14
N ASP A 143 8.85 -17.91 -14.32
CA ASP A 143 7.78 -18.39 -15.20
C ASP A 143 7.09 -19.57 -14.51
N SER A 144 6.01 -19.26 -13.82
CA SER A 144 5.07 -20.26 -13.34
C SER A 144 4.28 -20.78 -14.53
N LYS A 145 4.91 -21.63 -15.35
CA LYS A 145 4.16 -22.69 -16.00
C LYS A 145 3.63 -23.58 -14.89
N GLN A 146 2.52 -23.15 -14.30
CA GLN A 146 1.74 -23.96 -13.41
C GLN A 146 1.46 -25.24 -14.19
N GLY A 147 2.09 -26.33 -13.74
CA GLY A 147 1.65 -27.69 -14.02
C GLY A 147 0.28 -27.98 -13.41
N LEU A 148 -0.66 -27.03 -13.45
CA LEU A 148 -2.08 -27.34 -13.47
C LEU A 148 -2.47 -27.53 -14.94
N SER A 149 -1.88 -28.55 -15.57
CA SER A 149 -2.66 -29.31 -16.54
C SER A 149 -3.85 -29.87 -15.76
N GLY A 150 -4.95 -29.13 -15.77
CA GLY A 150 -6.26 -29.57 -15.29
C GLY A 150 -6.85 -30.68 -16.16
N HIS A 151 -6.03 -31.63 -16.60
CA HIS A 151 -6.43 -32.95 -17.04
C HIS A 151 -5.72 -33.93 -16.11
N SER A 152 -6.29 -34.14 -14.92
CA SER A 152 -5.99 -35.38 -14.22
C SER A 152 -6.55 -36.51 -15.09
N PRO A 153 -5.72 -37.45 -15.59
CA PRO A 153 -6.20 -38.56 -16.40
C PRO A 153 -7.29 -39.36 -15.68
N GLU A 154 -7.35 -39.29 -14.35
CA GLU A 154 -8.40 -39.83 -13.49
C GLU A 154 -9.81 -39.35 -13.88
N LEU A 155 -10.02 -38.04 -14.09
CA LEU A 155 -11.37 -37.52 -14.35
C LEU A 155 -11.91 -37.93 -15.72
N TRP A 156 -11.04 -37.94 -16.73
CA TRP A 156 -11.44 -38.34 -18.08
C TRP A 156 -11.77 -39.84 -18.15
N VAL A 157 -10.99 -40.66 -17.44
CA VAL A 157 -11.25 -42.10 -17.28
C VAL A 157 -12.58 -42.34 -16.56
N ILE A 158 -12.87 -41.59 -15.50
CA ILE A 158 -14.15 -41.69 -14.77
C ILE A 158 -15.33 -41.33 -15.69
N LEU A 159 -15.23 -40.25 -16.47
CA LEU A 159 -16.29 -39.81 -17.38
C LEU A 159 -16.59 -40.84 -18.48
N VAL A 160 -15.55 -41.40 -19.11
CA VAL A 160 -15.70 -42.46 -20.12
C VAL A 160 -16.32 -43.71 -19.49
N SER A 161 -15.91 -44.07 -18.28
CA SER A 161 -16.45 -45.25 -17.58
C SER A 161 -17.94 -45.10 -17.26
N ILE A 162 -18.35 -43.91 -16.81
CA ILE A 162 -19.77 -43.60 -16.54
C ILE A 162 -20.58 -43.63 -17.84
N ALA A 163 -20.08 -43.01 -18.92
CA ALA A 163 -20.76 -43.00 -20.21
C ALA A 163 -20.96 -44.41 -20.76
N ALA A 164 -19.94 -45.27 -20.66
CA ALA A 164 -20.03 -46.67 -21.06
C ALA A 164 -21.07 -47.44 -20.23
N ALA A 165 -21.09 -47.26 -18.91
CA ALA A 165 -22.08 -47.90 -18.04
C ALA A 165 -23.52 -47.46 -18.35
N ILE A 166 -23.75 -46.18 -18.66
CA ILE A 166 -25.06 -45.68 -19.07
C ILE A 166 -25.49 -46.32 -20.40
N ALA A 167 -24.58 -46.42 -21.36
CA ALA A 167 -24.86 -47.03 -22.65
C ALA A 167 -25.22 -48.51 -22.53
N THR A 168 -24.51 -49.28 -21.69
CA THR A 168 -24.82 -50.70 -21.48
C THR A 168 -26.20 -50.90 -20.83
N VAL A 169 -26.55 -50.08 -19.84
CA VAL A 169 -27.88 -50.11 -19.20
C VAL A 169 -28.98 -49.76 -20.20
N ALA A 170 -28.78 -48.74 -21.04
CA ALA A 170 -29.75 -48.35 -22.06
C ALA A 170 -29.98 -49.46 -23.10
N ILE A 171 -28.91 -50.10 -23.56
CA ILE A 171 -28.99 -51.23 -24.51
C ILE A 171 -29.72 -52.42 -23.88
N ALA A 172 -29.38 -52.77 -22.63
CA ALA A 172 -30.05 -53.84 -21.91
C ALA A 172 -31.55 -53.55 -21.72
N ALA A 173 -31.90 -52.33 -21.31
CA ALA A 173 -33.29 -51.91 -21.16
C ALA A 173 -34.06 -51.95 -22.49
N ALA A 174 -33.46 -51.47 -23.59
CA ALA A 174 -34.05 -51.56 -24.92
C ALA A 174 -34.26 -53.02 -25.35
N GLY A 175 -33.29 -53.90 -25.06
CA GLY A 175 -33.40 -55.34 -25.31
C GLY A 175 -34.55 -55.99 -24.52
N VAL A 176 -34.68 -55.66 -23.23
CA VAL A 176 -35.79 -56.15 -22.39
C VAL A 176 -37.13 -55.63 -22.90
N ILE A 177 -37.24 -54.35 -23.27
CA ILE A 177 -38.48 -53.77 -23.82
C ILE A 177 -38.84 -54.46 -25.15
N ALA A 178 -37.87 -54.67 -26.03
CA ALA A 178 -38.08 -55.37 -27.30
C ALA A 178 -38.51 -56.83 -27.07
N PHE A 179 -37.89 -57.54 -26.13
CA PHE A 179 -38.27 -58.90 -25.76
C PHE A 179 -39.68 -58.98 -25.17
N ILE A 180 -40.04 -58.05 -24.29
CA ILE A 180 -41.40 -57.95 -23.74
C ILE A 180 -42.39 -57.71 -24.88
N ARG A 181 -42.13 -56.76 -25.80
CA ARG A 181 -42.99 -56.50 -26.97
C ARG A 181 -43.12 -57.72 -27.87
N TYR A 182 -42.01 -58.40 -28.16
CA TYR A 182 -42.01 -59.63 -28.96
C TYR A 182 -42.82 -60.75 -28.30
N SER A 183 -42.62 -60.97 -26.99
CA SER A 183 -43.35 -61.98 -26.24
C SER A 183 -44.85 -61.69 -26.10
N ARG A 184 -45.25 -60.41 -26.10
CA ARG A 184 -46.66 -59.99 -26.17
C ARG A 184 -47.26 -60.25 -27.55
N HIS A 185 -46.56 -59.86 -28.62
CA HIS A 185 -47.02 -60.11 -29.99
C HIS A 185 -47.18 -61.60 -30.28
N LYS A 186 -46.24 -62.43 -29.80
CA LYS A 186 -46.33 -63.90 -29.94
C LYS A 186 -47.49 -64.53 -29.15
N LYS A 187 -47.96 -63.89 -28.08
CA LYS A 187 -49.16 -64.35 -27.33
C LYS A 187 -50.48 -63.91 -27.99
N GLU A 188 -50.43 -62.96 -28.92
CA GLU A 188 -51.59 -62.44 -29.65
C GLU A 188 -51.77 -63.08 -31.05
N GLU A 189 -50.83 -63.92 -31.51
CA GLU A 189 -51.08 -64.85 -32.61
C GLU A 189 -51.87 -66.07 -32.09
N PRO A 190 -53.07 -66.35 -32.63
CA PRO A 190 -54.00 -67.38 -32.15
C PRO A 190 -53.57 -68.83 -32.40
#